data_AF-A0A955C947-F1
#
_entry.id   AF-A0A955C947-F1
#
_cell.length_a   1.000
_cell.length_b   1.000
_cell.length_c   1.000
_cell.angle_alpha   90.00
_cell.angle_beta   90.00
_cell.angle_gamma   90.00
#
_symmetry.space_group_name_H-M   'P 1'
#
loop_
_entity.id
_entity.type
_entity.pdbx_description
1 polymer ?
#
loop_
_entity_poly.entity_id
_entity_poly.type
_entity_poly.pdbx_seq_one_letter_code
_entity_poly.pdbx_strand_id
1 'polypeptide(L)'
;MPTYPNEAFPSESTTLALNGQTDVATGLPYLARGINANSQPSYEIQYNRRQQRENGILAVLRQGMVVDEGGLNIGVYPLAYTMGSTRKSFDGATGVAVADDATRKVYIDGSNTLQVASAYPAGVTGYVPLATVVAASGTLTIQDDRALTIFAV
;
A
#
# COMPACT_ATOMS: atom_id res chain seq x y z
N MET A 1 15.72 24.28 -7.30
CA MET A 1 14.46 23.51 -7.27
C MET A 1 14.78 22.07 -7.62
N PRO A 2 14.25 21.07 -6.90
CA PRO A 2 14.43 19.68 -7.31
C PRO A 2 13.86 19.50 -8.73
N THR A 3 14.63 18.85 -9.59
CA THR A 3 14.24 18.55 -10.98
C THR A 3 13.88 17.07 -11.04
N TYR A 4 12.63 16.79 -11.41
CA TYR A 4 12.14 15.42 -11.55
C TYR A 4 12.19 15.00 -13.02
N PRO A 5 12.40 13.71 -13.32
CA PRO A 5 12.35 13.22 -14.69
C PRO A 5 10.93 13.37 -15.26
N ASN A 6 10.83 13.77 -16.54
CA ASN A 6 9.60 13.69 -17.30
C ASN A 6 9.44 12.27 -17.84
N GLU A 7 8.43 11.55 -17.37
CA GLU A 7 8.04 10.27 -17.95
C GLU A 7 7.33 10.53 -19.29
N ALA A 8 7.85 9.94 -20.37
CA ALA A 8 7.22 10.00 -21.68
C ALA A 8 6.24 8.84 -21.81
N PHE A 9 4.95 9.16 -21.97
CA PHE A 9 3.95 8.15 -22.28
C PHE A 9 4.14 7.62 -23.70
N PRO A 10 3.87 6.31 -23.95
CA PRO A 10 3.88 5.77 -25.30
C PRO A 10 2.91 6.55 -26.20
N SER A 11 3.26 6.70 -27.48
CA SER A 11 2.35 7.26 -28.48
C SER A 11 1.01 6.51 -28.52
N GLU A 12 -0.05 7.19 -28.94
CA GLU A 12 -1.36 6.54 -29.11
C GLU A 12 -1.28 5.33 -30.07
N SER A 13 -0.50 5.45 -31.16
CA SER A 13 -0.27 4.35 -32.10
C SER A 13 0.39 3.13 -31.45
N THR A 14 1.35 3.34 -30.55
CA THR A 14 2.00 2.24 -29.84
C THR A 14 1.05 1.58 -28.85
N THR A 15 0.23 2.35 -28.14
CA THR A 15 -0.76 1.82 -27.19
C THR A 15 -1.85 1.02 -27.91
N LEU A 16 -2.33 1.51 -29.06
CA LEU A 16 -3.34 0.82 -29.87
C LEU A 16 -2.86 -0.52 -30.44
N ALA A 17 -1.56 -0.67 -30.68
CA ALA A 17 -0.96 -1.90 -31.20
C ALA A 17 -0.95 -3.05 -30.16
N LEU A 18 -1.03 -2.73 -28.87
CA LEU A 18 -0.97 -3.71 -27.77
C LEU A 18 -2.22 -4.61 -27.69
N ASN A 19 -3.33 -4.24 -28.34
CA ASN A 19 -4.60 -4.98 -28.49
C ASN A 19 -4.58 -6.50 -28.17
N GLY A 20 -4.72 -6.88 -26.90
CA GLY A 20 -4.75 -8.30 -26.49
C GLY A 20 -3.40 -9.03 -26.48
N GLN A 21 -2.32 -8.36 -26.90
CA GLN A 21 -0.97 -8.91 -26.93
C GLN A 21 -0.46 -9.21 -25.53
N THR A 22 0.42 -10.19 -25.40
CA THR A 22 1.07 -10.49 -24.13
C THR A 22 2.27 -9.57 -23.94
N ASP A 23 2.27 -8.84 -22.83
CA ASP A 23 3.40 -8.07 -22.37
C ASP A 23 4.57 -9.01 -22.03
N VAL A 24 5.73 -8.77 -22.63
CA VAL A 24 6.90 -9.66 -22.48
C VAL A 24 7.57 -9.56 -21.11
N ALA A 25 7.43 -8.43 -20.42
CA ALA A 25 8.05 -8.22 -19.11
C ALA A 25 7.23 -8.86 -17.98
N THR A 26 5.89 -8.87 -18.14
CA THR A 26 4.95 -9.33 -17.11
C THR A 26 4.27 -10.65 -17.45
N GLY A 27 4.27 -11.06 -18.72
CA GLY A 27 3.57 -12.25 -19.21
C GLY A 27 2.05 -12.11 -19.25
N LEU A 28 1.50 -10.90 -19.14
CA LEU A 28 0.05 -10.66 -19.14
C LEU A 28 -0.47 -10.15 -20.48
N PRO A 29 -1.66 -10.58 -20.91
CA PRO A 29 -2.32 -9.93 -22.03
C PRO A 29 -2.71 -8.49 -21.68
N TYR A 30 -2.47 -7.56 -22.60
CA TYR A 30 -3.12 -6.26 -22.61
C TYR A 30 -4.62 -6.43 -22.81
N LEU A 31 -5.41 -5.48 -22.30
CA LEU A 31 -6.85 -5.48 -22.56
C LEU A 31 -7.08 -5.33 -24.07
N ALA A 32 -7.80 -6.27 -24.66
CA ALA A 32 -8.12 -6.18 -26.08
C ALA A 32 -9.12 -5.04 -26.32
N ARG A 33 -9.06 -4.47 -27.52
CA ARG A 33 -10.00 -3.44 -27.96
C ARG A 33 -11.41 -4.02 -28.04
N GLY A 34 -12.41 -3.21 -27.71
CA GLY A 34 -13.82 -3.60 -27.78
C GLY A 34 -14.30 -4.50 -26.63
N ILE A 35 -13.44 -4.81 -25.65
CA ILE A 35 -13.87 -5.47 -24.42
C ILE A 35 -14.82 -4.56 -23.65
N ASN A 36 -15.94 -5.11 -23.23
CA ASN A 36 -16.98 -4.43 -22.47
C ASN A 36 -17.53 -5.34 -21.36
N ALA A 37 -18.59 -4.90 -20.67
CA ALA A 37 -19.18 -5.66 -19.57
C ALA A 37 -19.71 -7.04 -19.98
N ASN A 38 -20.07 -7.23 -21.26
CA ASN A 38 -20.61 -8.49 -21.79
C ASN A 38 -19.53 -9.44 -22.35
N SER A 39 -18.26 -9.00 -22.37
CA SER A 39 -17.15 -9.87 -22.78
C SER A 39 -16.89 -10.97 -21.73
N GLN A 40 -16.30 -12.08 -22.15
CA GLN A 40 -15.94 -13.20 -21.27
C GLN A 40 -14.41 -13.43 -21.34
N PRO A 41 -13.64 -13.18 -20.27
CA PRO A 41 -14.03 -12.53 -19.01
C PRO A 41 -14.44 -11.05 -19.21
N SER A 42 -15.23 -10.49 -18.30
CA SER A 42 -15.68 -9.10 -18.39
C SER A 42 -14.52 -8.12 -18.26
N TYR A 43 -14.73 -6.88 -18.73
CA TYR A 43 -13.75 -5.80 -18.54
C TYR A 43 -13.34 -5.64 -17.07
N GLU A 44 -14.31 -5.67 -16.16
CA GLU A 44 -14.10 -5.55 -14.72
C GLU A 44 -13.17 -6.64 -14.17
N ILE A 45 -13.40 -7.90 -14.53
CA ILE A 45 -12.55 -9.01 -14.09
C ILE A 45 -11.12 -8.82 -14.58
N GLN A 46 -10.94 -8.43 -15.84
CA GLN A 46 -9.60 -8.25 -16.41
C GLN A 46 -8.88 -7.04 -15.77
N TYR A 47 -9.60 -5.96 -15.51
CA TYR A 47 -9.09 -4.79 -14.81
C TYR A 47 -8.65 -5.13 -13.38
N ASN A 48 -9.50 -5.79 -12.60
CA ASN A 48 -9.20 -6.17 -11.21
C ASN A 48 -7.98 -7.10 -11.11
N ARG A 49 -7.82 -8.03 -12.06
CA ARG A 49 -6.62 -8.88 -12.15
C ARG A 49 -5.34 -8.08 -12.40
N ARG A 50 -5.38 -7.11 -13.31
CA ARG A 50 -4.23 -6.22 -13.57
C ARG A 50 -3.91 -5.39 -12.33
N GLN A 51 -4.90 -4.77 -11.71
CA GLN A 51 -4.73 -3.96 -10.51
C GLN A 51 -4.16 -4.78 -9.34
N GLN A 52 -4.63 -6.02 -9.12
CA GLN A 52 -4.06 -6.91 -8.11
C GLN A 52 -2.57 -7.18 -8.34
N ARG A 53 -2.14 -7.31 -9.60
CA ARG A 53 -0.73 -7.55 -9.92
C ARG A 53 0.13 -6.31 -9.79
N GLU A 54 -0.37 -5.15 -10.22
CA GLU A 54 0.27 -3.87 -9.96
C GLU A 54 0.47 -3.66 -8.46
N ASN A 55 -0.55 -3.97 -7.66
CA ASN A 55 -0.46 -3.95 -6.19
C ASN A 55 0.63 -4.92 -5.67
N GLY A 56 0.82 -6.08 -6.31
CA GLY A 56 1.89 -7.02 -6.00
C GLY A 56 3.29 -6.53 -6.37
N ILE A 57 3.46 -5.89 -7.53
CA ILE A 57 4.74 -5.29 -7.94
C ILE A 57 5.11 -4.13 -7.00
N LEU A 58 4.11 -3.31 -6.66
CA LEU A 58 4.25 -2.22 -5.72
C LEU A 58 4.36 -2.70 -4.26
N ALA A 59 4.23 -4.00 -3.98
CA ALA A 59 4.24 -4.52 -2.61
C ALA A 59 5.53 -4.15 -1.87
N VAL A 60 6.67 -4.10 -2.57
CA VAL A 60 7.95 -3.65 -1.99
C VAL A 60 7.88 -2.19 -1.53
N LEU A 61 7.20 -1.33 -2.29
CA LEU A 61 6.99 0.09 -1.93
C LEU A 61 5.86 0.26 -0.88
N ARG A 62 4.96 -0.71 -0.79
CA ARG A 62 3.85 -0.74 0.15
C ARG A 62 4.20 -1.44 1.47
N GLN A 63 5.44 -1.88 1.68
CA GLN A 63 5.81 -2.51 2.93
C GLN A 63 5.48 -1.60 4.13
N GLY A 64 4.79 -2.16 5.12
CA GLY A 64 4.32 -1.43 6.31
C GLY A 64 3.22 -0.40 6.04
N MET A 65 2.72 -0.28 4.80
CA MET A 65 1.62 0.65 4.49
C MET A 65 0.36 0.19 5.23
N VAL A 66 -0.31 1.16 5.84
CA VAL A 66 -1.61 0.97 6.48
C VAL A 66 -2.70 1.27 5.46
N VAL A 67 -3.71 0.41 5.36
CA VAL A 67 -4.85 0.55 4.44
C VAL A 67 -6.17 0.43 5.18
N ASP A 68 -7.20 1.08 4.65
CA ASP A 68 -8.57 0.93 5.13
C ASP A 68 -9.16 -0.38 4.57
N GLU A 69 -9.66 -1.25 5.44
CA GLU A 69 -10.35 -2.49 5.09
C GLU A 69 -11.88 -2.37 5.23
N GLY A 70 -12.37 -1.19 5.57
CA GLY A 70 -13.78 -0.90 5.82
C GLY A 70 -14.23 -1.23 7.23
N GLY A 71 -15.35 -0.64 7.65
CA GLY A 71 -15.94 -0.88 8.96
C GLY A 71 -15.06 -0.45 10.13
N LEU A 72 -14.28 0.63 9.95
CA LEU A 72 -13.28 1.12 10.89
C LEU A 72 -12.16 0.10 11.20
N ASN A 73 -11.86 -0.80 10.25
CA ASN A 73 -10.74 -1.71 10.34
C ASN A 73 -9.60 -1.27 9.43
N ILE A 74 -8.38 -1.49 9.89
CA ILE A 74 -7.18 -1.30 9.09
C ILE A 74 -6.46 -2.62 8.84
N GLY A 75 -5.85 -2.69 7.67
CA GLY A 75 -4.85 -3.68 7.30
C GLY A 75 -3.46 -3.06 7.29
N VAL A 76 -2.43 -3.86 7.53
CA VAL A 76 -1.03 -3.45 7.45
C VAL A 76 -0.28 -4.45 6.61
N TYR A 77 0.39 -3.97 5.56
CA TYR A 77 1.23 -4.82 4.72
C TYR A 77 2.46 -5.33 5.49
N PRO A 78 2.96 -6.54 5.14
CA PRO A 78 4.21 -7.05 5.70
C PRO A 78 5.37 -6.07 5.53
N LEU A 79 6.32 -6.10 6.45
CA LEU A 79 7.46 -5.18 6.47
C LEU A 79 8.72 -5.89 6.97
N ALA A 80 9.80 -5.77 6.20
CA ALA A 80 11.15 -6.03 6.71
C ALA A 80 11.77 -4.72 7.22
N TYR A 81 12.33 -4.72 8.42
CA TYR A 81 12.91 -3.53 9.03
C TYR A 81 14.11 -3.86 9.91
N THR A 82 14.87 -2.83 10.29
CA THR A 82 15.98 -2.94 11.23
C THR A 82 15.70 -2.07 12.44
N MET A 83 15.84 -2.64 13.64
CA MET A 83 15.67 -1.93 14.91
C MET A 83 16.72 -2.42 15.90
N GLY A 84 17.44 -1.49 16.54
CA GLY A 84 18.51 -1.84 17.48
C GLY A 84 19.56 -2.77 16.87
N SER A 85 19.98 -2.48 15.62
CA SER A 85 20.92 -3.30 14.83
C SER A 85 20.46 -4.73 14.51
N THR A 86 19.21 -5.08 14.82
CA THR A 86 18.63 -6.40 14.53
C THR A 86 17.68 -6.29 13.35
N ARG A 87 17.84 -7.17 12.35
CA ARG A 87 16.90 -7.29 11.24
C ARG A 87 15.69 -8.11 11.68
N LYS A 88 14.50 -7.60 11.43
CA LYS A 88 13.21 -8.20 11.79
C LYS A 88 12.27 -8.21 10.59
N SER A 89 11.26 -9.06 10.66
CA SER A 89 10.14 -9.11 9.73
C SER A 89 8.83 -9.10 10.49
N PHE A 90 7.88 -8.30 10.02
CA PHE A 90 6.50 -8.30 10.45
C PHE A 90 5.64 -8.86 9.33
N ASP A 91 4.80 -9.85 9.63
CA ASP A 91 4.04 -10.61 8.63
C ASP A 91 2.79 -9.88 8.12
N GLY A 92 2.53 -8.67 8.61
CA GLY A 92 1.32 -7.91 8.32
C GLY A 92 0.23 -8.13 9.35
N ALA A 93 -0.86 -7.40 9.20
CA ALA A 93 -2.09 -7.57 9.99
C ALA A 93 -3.31 -7.23 9.15
N THR A 94 -4.46 -7.76 9.54
CA THR A 94 -5.77 -7.52 8.93
C THR A 94 -6.83 -7.52 10.03
N GLY A 95 -7.96 -6.84 9.81
CA GLY A 95 -9.08 -6.78 10.75
C GLY A 95 -8.76 -6.04 12.04
N VAL A 96 -7.82 -5.10 12.02
CA VAL A 96 -7.42 -4.35 13.21
C VAL A 96 -8.40 -3.21 13.43
N ALA A 97 -9.25 -3.33 14.45
CA ALA A 97 -10.26 -2.34 14.74
C ALA A 97 -9.66 -1.01 15.24
N VAL A 98 -10.20 0.10 14.73
CA VAL A 98 -9.90 1.46 15.17
C VAL A 98 -11.15 2.04 15.82
N ALA A 99 -11.02 2.55 17.04
CA ALA A 99 -12.13 3.21 17.71
C ALA A 99 -12.56 4.45 16.93
N ASP A 100 -13.87 4.66 16.78
CA ASP A 100 -14.42 5.86 16.15
C ASP A 100 -14.10 7.13 16.96
N ASP A 101 -14.21 8.28 16.29
CA ASP A 101 -13.95 9.61 16.83
C ASP A 101 -12.59 9.71 17.57
N ALA A 102 -11.58 9.02 17.04
CA ALA A 102 -10.24 8.95 17.61
C ALA A 102 -9.15 9.11 16.56
N THR A 103 -8.08 9.79 16.97
CA THR A 103 -6.80 9.77 16.24
C THR A 103 -5.88 8.74 16.87
N ARG A 104 -5.40 7.78 16.08
CA ARG A 104 -4.53 6.69 16.51
C ARG A 104 -3.23 6.69 15.74
N LYS A 105 -2.15 6.39 16.44
CA LYS A 105 -0.82 6.11 15.90
C LYS A 105 -0.67 4.61 15.73
N VAL A 106 -0.31 4.21 14.52
CA VAL A 106 -0.07 2.82 14.14
C VAL A 106 1.43 2.62 14.02
N TYR A 107 1.98 1.66 14.73
CA TYR A 107 3.42 1.36 14.74
C TYR A 107 3.70 -0.09 15.09
N ILE A 108 4.90 -0.55 14.76
CA ILE A 108 5.44 -1.83 15.26
C ILE A 108 6.34 -1.53 16.45
N ASP A 109 6.12 -2.16 17.59
CA ASP A 109 6.94 -1.97 18.78
C ASP A 109 8.24 -2.80 18.77
N GLY A 110 9.07 -2.62 19.80
CA GLY A 110 10.30 -3.40 20.00
C GLY A 110 10.10 -4.90 20.10
N SER A 111 8.90 -5.36 20.45
CA SER A 111 8.50 -6.77 20.53
C SER A 111 7.96 -7.33 19.22
N ASN A 112 8.08 -6.58 18.10
CA ASN A 112 7.57 -6.96 16.78
C ASN A 112 6.04 -7.12 16.73
N THR A 113 5.32 -6.38 17.58
CA THR A 113 3.85 -6.41 17.64
C THR A 113 3.27 -5.11 17.09
N LEU A 114 2.16 -5.21 16.35
CA LEU A 114 1.42 -4.05 15.88
C LEU A 114 0.70 -3.38 17.03
N GLN A 115 0.84 -2.06 17.14
CA GLN A 115 0.21 -1.23 18.15
C GLN A 115 -0.67 -0.16 17.50
N VAL A 116 -1.82 0.11 18.13
CA VAL A 116 -2.76 1.18 17.78
C VAL A 116 -3.00 2.03 19.04
N ALA A 117 -2.26 3.12 19.18
CA ALA A 117 -2.26 3.92 20.41
C ALA A 117 -2.67 5.38 20.17
N SER A 118 -2.88 6.16 21.22
CA SER A 118 -3.17 7.61 21.08
C SER A 118 -1.94 8.44 20.71
N ALA A 119 -0.73 7.92 20.95
CA ALA A 119 0.53 8.58 20.66
C ALA A 119 1.62 7.55 20.35
N TYR A 120 2.69 7.99 19.69
CA TYR A 120 3.90 7.19 19.56
C TYR A 120 4.64 7.10 20.90
N PRO A 121 5.42 6.03 21.15
CA PRO A 121 6.36 5.97 22.27
C PRO A 121 7.37 7.13 22.21
N ALA A 122 7.85 7.59 23.37
CA ALA A 122 8.83 8.68 23.43
C ALA A 122 10.19 8.31 22.83
N GLY A 123 10.60 7.05 22.93
CA GLY A 123 11.87 6.56 22.37
C GLY A 123 11.76 6.23 20.88
N VAL A 124 12.24 7.11 20.02
CA VAL A 124 12.16 7.00 18.54
C VAL A 124 12.88 5.78 17.96
N THR A 125 13.76 5.14 18.72
CA THR A 125 14.50 3.94 18.32
C THR A 125 13.79 2.63 18.72
N GLY A 126 12.72 2.71 19.51
CA GLY A 126 12.01 1.55 20.07
C GLY A 126 10.77 1.14 19.29
N TYR A 127 10.47 1.78 18.17
CA TYR A 127 9.32 1.48 17.34
C TYR A 127 9.54 1.86 15.87
N VAL A 128 8.69 1.34 14.99
CA VAL A 128 8.62 1.71 13.57
C VAL A 128 7.29 2.43 13.34
N PRO A 129 7.26 3.76 13.14
CA PRO A 129 6.03 4.45 12.78
C PRO A 129 5.53 4.00 11.41
N LEU A 130 4.22 3.73 11.33
CA LEU A 130 3.57 3.33 10.09
C LEU A 130 2.58 4.39 9.61
N ALA A 131 1.64 4.80 10.46
CA ALA A 131 0.62 5.76 10.07
C ALA A 131 0.00 6.50 11.27
N THR A 132 -0.66 7.61 10.95
CA THR A 132 -1.70 8.21 11.77
C THR A 132 -3.04 7.95 11.13
N VAL A 133 -3.94 7.32 11.88
CA VAL A 133 -5.31 7.02 11.46
C VAL A 133 -6.26 7.91 12.23
N VAL A 134 -7.09 8.64 11.51
CA VAL A 134 -8.18 9.44 12.09
C VAL A 134 -9.49 8.74 11.73
N ALA A 135 -10.18 8.22 12.73
CA ALA A 135 -11.55 7.76 12.61
C ALA A 135 -12.49 8.90 13.04
N ALA A 136 -13.45 9.23 12.19
CA ALA A 136 -14.49 10.20 12.50
C ALA A 136 -15.79 9.83 11.80
N SER A 137 -16.87 9.72 12.56
CA SER A 137 -18.21 9.42 12.03
C SER A 137 -18.23 8.19 11.10
N GLY A 138 -17.57 7.10 11.51
CA GLY A 138 -17.53 5.86 10.74
C GLY A 138 -16.63 5.87 9.50
N THR A 139 -15.83 6.92 9.28
CA THR A 139 -14.89 7.03 8.16
C THR A 139 -13.44 7.06 8.65
N LEU A 140 -12.54 6.41 7.92
CA LEU A 140 -11.09 6.45 8.19
C LEU A 140 -10.37 7.40 7.23
N THR A 141 -9.46 8.20 7.78
CA THR A 141 -8.42 8.91 7.03
C THR A 141 -7.06 8.42 7.52
N ILE A 142 -6.18 8.03 6.59
CA ILE A 142 -4.87 7.46 6.90
C ILE A 142 -3.79 8.38 6.36
N GLN A 143 -2.96 8.91 7.25
CA GLN A 143 -1.73 9.63 6.92
C GLN A 143 -0.55 8.68 7.08
N ASP A 144 0.28 8.58 6.03
CA ASP A 144 1.49 7.76 6.03
C ASP A 144 2.61 8.45 6.81
N ASP A 145 3.09 7.78 7.87
CA ASP A 145 4.15 8.27 8.74
C ASP A 145 5.43 7.42 8.59
N ARG A 146 5.48 6.48 7.63
CA ARG A 146 6.67 5.64 7.39
C ARG A 146 7.91 6.47 7.06
N ALA A 147 7.74 7.64 6.45
CA ALA A 147 8.84 8.57 6.18
C ALA A 147 9.60 9.01 7.44
N LEU A 148 8.95 8.97 8.62
CA LEU A 148 9.60 9.27 9.90
C LEU A 148 10.70 8.25 10.25
N THR A 149 10.62 7.02 9.75
CA THR A 149 11.68 5.99 9.95
C THR A 149 12.97 6.33 9.21
N ILE A 150 12.92 7.12 8.14
CA ILE A 150 14.07 7.38 7.25
C ILE A 150 15.07 8.35 7.90
N PHE A 151 14.63 9.15 8.88
CA PHE A 151 15.45 10.20 9.51
C PHE A 151 15.70 9.98 11.01
N ALA A 152 15.41 8.79 11.54
CA ALA A 152 15.79 8.43 12.90
C ALA A 152 17.30 8.15 12.95
N VAL A 153 18.08 9.19 13.27
CA VAL A 153 19.54 9.12 13.50
C VAL A 153 19.82 8.59 14.91
#